data_AF-A0A2M7CWQ2-F1
#
_entry.id   AF-A0A2M7CWQ2-F1
#
_cell.length_a   1.000
_cell.length_b   1.000
_cell.length_c   1.000
_cell.angle_alpha   90.00
_cell.angle_beta   90.00
_cell.angle_gamma   90.00
#
_symmetry.space_group_name_H-M   'P 1'
#
loop_
_entity.id
_entity.type
_entity.pdbx_description
1 polymer ?
#
loop_
_entity_poly.entity_id
_entity_poly.type
_entity_poly.pdbx_seq_one_letter_code
_entity_poly.pdbx_strand_id
1 'polypeptide(L)'
;MYKNILIAFIIAIFAGCSAPAPKPETQPSWYTSKPKDYNNFYAVASSADVDKAKKIAINSLRTEILSDLNSMFKKEHPILGKLDENTRAEVLSHNEEICMKLSMGSATQVKSKEYKGETLILVSIPRLELFNQVARMEADTFTTIKQMYETISEDIAIKKYFALKPLMSQYPTLASFTAFKEYAVSTFNAHDDYIFLKNLRAQFNAFKLNISFNVLSDANSVQFAQGIKAAIEAEGFKVSTRPLSKDSLKVLITSVTTDSQDYSFNQSSSLVRYTTYNVNKKPIFFRQHTFVGKSRKSYKDGKRQAEIQAISSINKLGFFEFLGLK
;
A
#
# COMPACT_ATOMS: atom_id res chain seq x y z
N MET A 1 78.07 39.18 -41.46
CA MET A 1 77.01 38.22 -41.87
C MET A 1 76.49 37.30 -40.75
N TYR A 2 77.08 37.28 -39.55
CA TYR A 2 76.62 36.44 -38.43
C TYR A 2 75.45 37.01 -37.58
N LYS A 3 75.17 38.32 -37.65
CA LYS A 3 74.06 38.96 -36.89
C LYS A 3 72.66 38.63 -37.43
N ASN A 4 72.53 38.40 -38.74
CA ASN A 4 71.22 38.16 -39.36
C ASN A 4 70.77 36.70 -39.23
N ILE A 5 71.70 35.76 -39.03
CA ILE A 5 71.41 34.34 -38.80
C ILE A 5 70.94 34.11 -37.36
N LEU A 6 71.50 34.84 -36.39
CA LEU A 6 71.11 34.72 -34.98
C LEU A 6 69.68 35.24 -34.72
N ILE A 7 69.28 36.32 -35.41
CA ILE A 7 67.93 36.90 -35.30
C ILE A 7 66.87 35.98 -35.92
N ALA A 8 67.18 35.31 -37.05
CA ALA A 8 66.28 34.33 -37.66
C ALA A 8 66.07 33.09 -36.77
N PHE A 9 67.10 32.66 -36.03
CA PHE A 9 67.00 31.53 -35.10
C PHE A 9 66.16 31.86 -33.86
N ILE A 10 66.21 33.09 -33.36
CA ILE A 10 65.41 33.55 -32.21
C ILE A 10 63.91 33.64 -32.59
N ILE A 11 63.58 34.12 -33.80
CA ILE A 11 62.19 34.22 -34.27
C ILE A 11 61.56 32.82 -34.46
N ALA A 12 62.34 31.82 -34.90
CA ALA A 12 61.86 30.45 -35.07
C ALA A 12 61.56 29.72 -33.74
N ILE A 13 62.21 30.10 -32.64
CA ILE A 13 61.98 29.49 -31.30
C ILE A 13 60.72 30.08 -30.62
N PHE A 14 60.38 31.35 -30.90
CA PHE A 14 59.17 31.99 -30.34
C PHE A 14 57.89 31.77 -31.16
N ALA A 15 57.99 31.41 -32.44
CA ALA A 15 56.82 31.01 -33.24
C ALA A 15 56.35 29.57 -32.98
N GLY A 16 57.11 28.78 -32.22
CA GLY A 16 56.86 27.36 -31.97
C GLY A 16 56.16 27.02 -30.65
N CYS A 17 55.74 27.99 -29.84
CA CYS A 17 55.23 27.72 -28.49
C CYS A 17 53.79 28.22 -28.30
N SER A 18 52.90 27.27 -27.97
CA SER A 18 51.51 27.46 -27.55
C SER A 18 50.53 27.88 -28.64
N ALA A 19 50.24 26.95 -29.57
CA ALA A 19 48.82 26.72 -29.83
C ALA A 19 48.18 26.41 -28.45
N PRO A 20 47.13 27.13 -28.03
CA PRO A 20 46.50 26.89 -26.73
C PRO A 20 46.15 25.41 -26.67
N ALA A 21 46.69 24.71 -25.67
CA ALA A 21 46.41 23.30 -25.46
C ALA A 21 44.89 23.10 -25.59
N PRO A 22 44.42 22.14 -26.41
CA PRO A 22 43.01 21.96 -26.66
C PRO A 22 42.32 21.87 -25.30
N LYS A 23 41.38 22.80 -25.04
CA LYS A 23 40.69 22.87 -23.76
C LYS A 23 40.21 21.46 -23.43
N PRO A 24 40.52 20.93 -22.23
CA PRO A 24 40.15 19.56 -21.89
C PRO A 24 38.68 19.37 -22.18
N GLU A 25 38.37 18.34 -22.96
CA GLU A 25 37.00 18.08 -23.36
C GLU A 25 36.19 17.81 -22.09
N THR A 26 35.27 18.72 -21.80
CA THR A 26 34.43 18.67 -20.61
C THR A 26 33.04 18.19 -20.98
N GLN A 27 32.47 17.41 -20.08
CA GLN A 27 31.06 17.04 -20.16
C GLN A 27 30.22 18.32 -20.18
N PRO A 28 29.14 18.35 -20.96
CA PRO A 28 28.28 19.52 -21.01
C PRO A 28 27.58 19.70 -19.66
N SER A 29 27.35 20.96 -19.26
CA SER A 29 26.77 21.29 -17.96
C SER A 29 25.41 20.66 -17.71
N TRP A 30 24.59 20.46 -18.74
CA TRP A 30 23.29 19.80 -18.64
C TRP A 30 23.39 18.31 -18.29
N TYR A 31 24.55 17.68 -18.50
CA TYR A 31 24.81 16.29 -18.16
C TYR A 31 25.23 16.14 -16.70
N THR A 32 26.08 17.05 -16.22
CA THR A 32 26.56 17.05 -14.82
C THR A 32 25.57 17.73 -13.86
N SER A 33 24.73 18.63 -14.36
CA SER A 33 23.72 19.38 -13.63
C SER A 33 22.44 19.45 -14.45
N LYS A 34 21.58 18.46 -14.24
CA LYS A 34 20.28 18.35 -14.92
C LYS A 34 19.47 19.64 -14.75
N PRO A 35 18.81 20.13 -15.82
CA PRO A 35 17.85 21.23 -15.70
C PRO A 35 16.76 20.90 -14.67
N LYS A 36 16.29 21.92 -13.95
CA LYS A 36 15.12 21.84 -13.07
C LYS A 36 14.14 22.91 -13.50
N ASP A 37 12.94 22.51 -13.86
CA ASP A 37 11.83 23.43 -14.10
C ASP A 37 10.50 22.80 -13.64
N TYR A 38 9.43 23.59 -13.75
CA TYR A 38 8.08 23.20 -13.33
C TYR A 38 7.29 22.45 -14.41
N ASN A 39 7.81 22.35 -15.64
CA ASN A 39 7.09 21.82 -16.79
C ASN A 39 7.49 20.38 -17.13
N ASN A 40 8.75 20.02 -16.90
CA ASN A 40 9.31 18.75 -17.29
C ASN A 40 10.08 18.09 -16.15
N PHE A 41 10.13 16.77 -16.19
CA PHE A 41 11.21 16.04 -15.55
C PHE A 41 12.32 15.78 -16.54
N TYR A 42 13.56 15.76 -16.05
CA TYR A 42 14.76 15.57 -16.86
C TYR A 42 15.59 14.42 -16.34
N ALA A 43 16.14 13.64 -17.25
CA ALA A 43 17.13 12.62 -16.93
C ALA A 43 18.23 12.57 -17.99
N VAL A 44 19.41 12.14 -17.56
CA VAL A 44 20.60 12.04 -18.41
C VAL A 44 21.14 10.63 -18.37
N ALA A 45 21.78 10.22 -19.45
CA ALA A 45 22.51 8.96 -19.51
C ALA A 45 23.55 9.01 -20.62
N SER A 46 24.51 8.08 -20.58
CA SER A 46 25.48 7.85 -21.65
C SER A 46 25.43 6.42 -22.13
N SER A 47 25.68 6.22 -23.42
CA SER A 47 25.97 4.93 -24.00
C SER A 47 26.60 5.08 -25.37
N ALA A 48 27.27 4.04 -25.87
CA ALA A 48 27.76 4.00 -27.25
C ALA A 48 26.62 3.98 -28.31
N ASP A 49 25.40 3.66 -27.89
CA ASP A 49 24.20 3.63 -28.73
C ASP A 49 23.15 4.60 -28.20
N VAL A 50 22.61 5.45 -29.08
CA VAL A 50 21.68 6.52 -28.71
C VAL A 50 20.38 5.96 -28.12
N ASP A 51 19.84 4.89 -28.70
CA ASP A 51 18.60 4.28 -28.23
C ASP A 51 18.79 3.60 -26.87
N LYS A 52 19.93 2.97 -26.65
CA LYS A 52 20.32 2.42 -25.36
C LYS A 52 20.50 3.52 -24.32
N ALA A 53 21.19 4.60 -24.65
CA ALA A 53 21.31 5.76 -23.76
C ALA A 53 19.91 6.29 -23.39
N LYS A 54 18.98 6.38 -24.35
CA LYS A 54 17.59 6.83 -24.13
C LYS A 54 16.86 5.94 -23.15
N LYS A 55 16.95 4.62 -23.30
CA LYS A 55 16.36 3.65 -22.36
C LYS A 55 16.95 3.80 -20.95
N ILE A 56 18.26 3.99 -20.83
CA ILE A 56 18.92 4.21 -19.53
C ILE A 56 18.42 5.50 -18.89
N ALA A 57 18.34 6.60 -19.65
CA ALA A 57 17.84 7.88 -19.14
C ALA A 57 16.39 7.77 -18.64
N ILE A 58 15.52 7.10 -19.40
CA ILE A 58 14.12 6.86 -19.01
C ILE A 58 14.04 6.00 -17.73
N ASN A 59 14.87 4.98 -17.59
CA ASN A 59 14.91 4.15 -16.38
C ASN A 59 15.45 4.94 -15.18
N SER A 60 16.49 5.77 -15.37
CA SER A 60 16.97 6.68 -14.34
C SER A 60 15.87 7.62 -13.87
N LEU A 61 15.07 8.14 -14.83
CA LEU A 61 13.95 9.00 -14.52
C LEU A 61 12.90 8.31 -13.65
N ARG A 62 12.52 7.06 -13.97
CA ARG A 62 11.60 6.26 -13.14
C ARG A 62 12.13 6.11 -11.71
N THR A 63 13.40 5.77 -11.56
CA THR A 63 14.05 5.57 -10.26
C THR A 63 14.11 6.87 -9.45
N GLU A 64 14.38 8.00 -10.10
CA GLU A 64 14.41 9.31 -9.45
C GLU A 64 13.00 9.71 -8.95
N ILE A 65 11.99 9.57 -9.80
CA ILE A 65 10.59 9.83 -9.43
C ILE A 65 10.20 8.94 -8.24
N LEU A 66 10.49 7.63 -8.30
CA LEU A 66 10.20 6.69 -7.21
C LEU A 66 10.90 7.09 -5.91
N SER A 67 12.18 7.48 -5.99
CA SER A 67 12.95 7.92 -4.83
C SER A 67 12.34 9.16 -4.18
N ASP A 68 11.93 10.14 -4.98
CA ASP A 68 11.31 11.38 -4.51
C ASP A 68 9.94 11.10 -3.88
N LEU A 69 9.08 10.30 -4.51
CA LEU A 69 7.79 9.90 -3.94
C LEU A 69 7.97 9.16 -2.62
N ASN A 70 8.89 8.20 -2.57
CA ASN A 70 9.19 7.47 -1.35
C ASN A 70 9.69 8.41 -0.24
N SER A 71 10.43 9.47 -0.59
CA SER A 71 10.90 10.45 0.39
C SER A 71 9.77 11.22 1.09
N MET A 72 8.63 11.41 0.41
CA MET A 72 7.44 12.06 1.00
C MET A 72 6.85 11.25 2.17
N PHE A 73 7.10 9.94 2.21
CA PHE A 73 6.60 9.03 3.25
C PHE A 73 7.69 8.48 4.20
N LYS A 74 8.97 8.81 3.97
CA LYS A 74 10.09 8.36 4.83
C LYS A 74 10.09 9.06 6.19
N LYS A 75 9.64 10.32 6.25
CA LYS A 75 9.47 11.09 7.49
C LYS A 75 8.00 11.22 7.83
N GLU A 76 7.71 11.74 9.01
CA GLU A 76 6.34 12.11 9.38
C GLU A 76 5.79 13.10 8.34
N HIS A 77 4.75 12.66 7.63
CA HIS A 77 4.12 13.47 6.59
C HIS A 77 3.33 14.60 7.26
N PRO A 78 3.39 15.87 6.77
CA PRO A 78 2.81 17.02 7.47
C PRO A 78 1.31 16.87 7.81
N ILE A 79 0.51 16.36 6.86
CA ILE A 79 -0.94 16.19 7.05
C ILE A 79 -1.28 14.81 7.64
N LEU A 80 -0.83 13.73 6.98
CA LEU A 80 -1.11 12.35 7.37
C LEU A 80 -0.50 11.98 8.73
N GLY A 81 0.56 12.66 9.17
CA GLY A 81 1.31 12.32 10.38
C GLY A 81 2.16 11.07 10.20
N LYS A 82 2.61 10.48 11.32
CA LYS A 82 3.36 9.22 11.29
C LYS A 82 2.50 8.05 10.77
N LEU A 83 3.05 7.30 9.81
CA LEU A 83 2.50 6.02 9.36
C LEU A 83 3.10 4.88 10.17
N ASP A 84 2.30 3.85 10.49
CA ASP A 84 2.83 2.59 10.99
C ASP A 84 3.63 1.86 9.89
N GLU A 85 4.48 0.92 10.30
CA GLU A 85 5.44 0.28 9.40
C GLU A 85 4.76 -0.44 8.23
N ASN A 86 3.65 -1.15 8.51
CA ASN A 86 2.94 -1.93 7.50
C ASN A 86 2.27 -1.02 6.48
N THR A 87 1.50 -0.02 6.95
CA THR A 87 0.86 0.96 6.05
C THR A 87 1.91 1.71 5.22
N ARG A 88 3.04 2.08 5.81
CA ARG A 88 4.14 2.73 5.07
C ARG A 88 4.70 1.82 4.00
N ALA A 89 5.00 0.56 4.32
CA ALA A 89 5.55 -0.40 3.36
C ALA A 89 4.60 -0.61 2.17
N GLU A 90 3.29 -0.72 2.41
CA GLU A 90 2.28 -0.82 1.36
C GLU A 90 2.24 0.42 0.45
N VAL A 91 2.32 1.63 1.01
CA VAL A 91 2.40 2.89 0.23
C VAL A 91 3.66 2.91 -0.65
N LEU A 92 4.80 2.50 -0.11
CA LEU A 92 6.06 2.45 -0.89
C LEU A 92 5.97 1.42 -2.03
N SER A 93 5.33 0.28 -1.78
CA SER A 93 5.05 -0.73 -2.82
C SER A 93 4.16 -0.17 -3.93
N HIS A 94 3.10 0.56 -3.59
CA HIS A 94 2.24 1.17 -4.60
C HIS A 94 2.92 2.32 -5.37
N ASN A 95 3.82 3.08 -4.74
CA ASN A 95 4.63 4.06 -5.46
C ASN A 95 5.46 3.39 -6.56
N GLU A 96 6.05 2.23 -6.26
CA GLU A 96 6.80 1.44 -7.25
C GLU A 96 5.88 0.97 -8.39
N GLU A 97 4.71 0.42 -8.07
CA GLU A 97 3.74 -0.01 -9.07
C GLU A 97 3.31 1.12 -10.01
N ILE A 98 2.99 2.29 -9.48
CA ILE A 98 2.63 3.47 -10.28
C ILE A 98 3.80 3.85 -11.19
N CYS A 99 5.00 3.99 -10.62
CA CYS A 99 6.20 4.34 -11.36
C CYS A 99 6.54 3.34 -12.45
N MET A 100 6.17 2.06 -12.34
CA MET A 100 6.36 1.05 -13.38
C MET A 100 5.25 1.05 -14.44
N LYS A 101 3.99 1.31 -14.05
CA LYS A 101 2.83 1.36 -14.96
C LYS A 101 2.80 2.61 -15.83
N LEU A 102 3.44 3.70 -15.41
CA LEU A 102 3.46 4.94 -16.19
C LEU A 102 4.07 4.74 -17.58
N SER A 103 3.41 5.26 -18.60
CA SER A 103 3.94 5.31 -19.95
C SER A 103 4.94 6.45 -20.07
N MET A 104 6.15 6.11 -20.48
CA MET A 104 7.22 7.06 -20.77
C MET A 104 7.31 7.38 -22.28
N GLY A 105 6.25 7.08 -23.04
CA GLY A 105 6.23 7.28 -24.50
C GLY A 105 6.35 8.74 -24.93
N SER A 106 5.94 9.69 -24.07
CA SER A 106 6.10 11.13 -24.30
C SER A 106 7.50 11.66 -24.00
N ALA A 107 8.44 10.79 -23.61
CA ALA A 107 9.81 11.19 -23.34
C ALA A 107 10.57 11.54 -24.63
N THR A 108 11.08 12.77 -24.70
CA THR A 108 11.78 13.32 -25.86
C THR A 108 13.26 13.57 -25.55
N GLN A 109 14.13 13.36 -26.54
CA GLN A 109 15.53 13.76 -26.44
C GLN A 109 15.62 15.27 -26.70
N VAL A 110 16.15 16.01 -25.73
CA VAL A 110 16.30 17.48 -25.82
C VAL A 110 17.70 17.86 -26.28
N LYS A 111 18.72 17.11 -25.84
CA LYS A 111 20.13 17.35 -26.19
C LYS A 111 20.86 16.02 -26.35
N SER A 112 21.88 16.00 -27.21
CA SER A 112 22.91 14.96 -27.22
C SER A 112 24.28 15.58 -27.47
N LYS A 113 25.34 14.87 -27.05
CA LYS A 113 26.73 15.22 -27.32
C LYS A 113 27.61 13.98 -27.26
N GLU A 114 28.47 13.79 -28.25
CA GLU A 114 29.53 12.79 -28.19
C GLU A 114 30.59 13.19 -27.16
N TYR A 115 31.00 12.24 -26.32
CA TYR A 115 32.02 12.43 -25.30
C TYR A 115 32.78 11.12 -25.06
N LYS A 116 34.08 11.10 -25.36
CA LYS A 116 34.97 9.95 -25.12
C LYS A 116 34.42 8.61 -25.66
N GLY A 117 33.80 8.63 -26.85
CA GLY A 117 33.26 7.43 -27.50
C GLY A 117 31.88 6.99 -27.00
N GLU A 118 31.22 7.80 -26.17
CA GLU A 118 29.82 7.61 -25.78
C GLU A 118 28.96 8.80 -26.21
N THR A 119 27.72 8.54 -26.59
CA THR A 119 26.71 9.59 -26.74
C THR A 119 26.09 9.89 -25.38
N LEU A 120 26.34 11.10 -24.88
CA LEU A 120 25.61 11.67 -23.75
C LEU A 120 24.27 12.20 -24.23
N ILE A 121 23.20 11.95 -23.49
CA ILE A 121 21.87 12.46 -23.84
C ILE A 121 21.17 13.11 -22.63
N LEU A 122 20.25 14.03 -22.95
CA LEU A 122 19.28 14.59 -22.02
C LEU A 122 17.89 14.28 -22.55
N VAL A 123 17.08 13.62 -21.74
CA VAL A 123 15.67 13.32 -22.00
C VAL A 123 14.81 14.21 -21.12
N SER A 124 13.69 14.68 -21.68
CA SER A 124 12.62 15.35 -20.93
C SER A 124 11.29 14.61 -21.07
N ILE A 125 10.47 14.66 -20.03
CA ILE A 125 9.07 14.26 -20.10
C ILE A 125 8.18 15.35 -19.47
N PRO A 126 7.03 15.69 -20.09
CA PRO A 126 6.12 16.66 -19.51
C PRO A 126 5.52 16.17 -18.19
N ARG A 127 5.63 16.97 -17.14
CA ARG A 127 5.05 16.72 -15.80
C ARG A 127 3.54 16.56 -15.88
N LEU A 128 2.88 17.45 -16.64
CA LEU A 128 1.42 17.43 -16.83
C LEU A 128 0.93 16.13 -17.49
N GLU A 129 1.72 15.55 -18.40
CA GLU A 129 1.34 14.28 -19.04
C GLU A 129 1.35 13.13 -18.03
N LEU A 130 2.38 13.05 -17.18
CA LEU A 130 2.43 12.05 -16.11
C LEU A 130 1.33 12.27 -15.07
N PHE A 131 1.04 13.52 -14.71
CA PHE A 131 -0.09 13.87 -13.85
C PHE A 131 -1.41 13.36 -14.43
N ASN A 132 -1.68 13.63 -15.71
CA ASN A 132 -2.91 13.19 -16.38
C ASN A 132 -3.01 11.66 -16.46
N GLN A 133 -1.89 10.95 -16.65
CA GLN A 133 -1.87 9.49 -16.59
C GLN A 133 -2.29 8.98 -15.21
N VAL A 134 -1.73 9.53 -14.13
CA VAL A 134 -2.11 9.13 -12.76
C VAL A 134 -3.55 9.51 -12.44
N ALA A 135 -3.99 10.72 -12.81
CA ALA A 135 -5.37 11.14 -12.61
C ALA A 135 -6.37 10.19 -13.31
N ARG A 136 -6.04 9.69 -14.50
CA ARG A 136 -6.85 8.67 -15.20
C ARG A 136 -6.85 7.31 -14.49
N MET A 137 -5.73 6.89 -13.90
CA MET A 137 -5.66 5.67 -13.10
C MET A 137 -6.49 5.76 -11.81
N GLU A 138 -6.65 6.97 -11.28
CA GLU A 138 -7.33 7.25 -10.01
C GLU A 138 -8.84 7.51 -10.15
N ALA A 139 -9.28 8.14 -11.23
CA ALA A 139 -10.53 8.93 -11.32
C ALA A 139 -11.78 8.28 -10.69
N ASP A 140 -11.99 6.99 -10.94
CA ASP A 140 -13.15 6.27 -10.41
C ASP A 140 -12.94 5.80 -8.97
N THR A 141 -11.70 5.45 -8.61
CA THR A 141 -11.37 4.88 -7.30
C THR A 141 -11.56 5.91 -6.19
N PHE A 142 -10.96 7.10 -6.32
CA PHE A 142 -10.99 8.09 -5.25
C PHE A 142 -12.42 8.60 -4.99
N THR A 143 -13.14 8.94 -6.06
CA THR A 143 -14.53 9.43 -5.98
C THR A 143 -15.44 8.37 -5.34
N THR A 144 -15.35 7.11 -5.78
CA THR A 144 -16.15 6.01 -5.24
C THR A 144 -15.87 5.80 -3.76
N ILE A 145 -14.60 5.75 -3.37
CA ILE A 145 -14.21 5.51 -1.97
C ILE A 145 -14.65 6.66 -1.06
N LYS A 146 -14.58 7.91 -1.53
CA LYS A 146 -15.08 9.07 -0.79
C LYS A 146 -16.61 9.03 -0.60
N GLN A 147 -17.36 8.71 -1.66
CA GLN A 147 -18.82 8.55 -1.57
C GLN A 147 -19.22 7.39 -0.65
N MET A 148 -18.54 6.25 -0.74
CA MET A 148 -18.75 5.13 0.17
C MET A 148 -18.48 5.56 1.62
N TYR A 149 -17.40 6.28 1.88
CA TYR A 149 -17.08 6.78 3.21
C TYR A 149 -18.17 7.71 3.77
N GLU A 150 -18.65 8.66 2.96
CA GLU A 150 -19.68 9.63 3.34
C GLU A 150 -21.06 8.99 3.59
N THR A 151 -21.34 7.85 2.95
CA THR A 151 -22.61 7.11 3.09
C THR A 151 -22.62 6.10 4.23
N ILE A 152 -21.50 5.89 4.94
CA ILE A 152 -21.46 5.01 6.11
C ILE A 152 -22.27 5.64 7.27
N SER A 153 -23.53 5.24 7.37
CA SER A 153 -24.48 5.74 8.39
C SER A 153 -24.74 4.76 9.54
N GLU A 154 -23.89 3.74 9.73
CA GLU A 154 -24.13 2.66 10.70
C GLU A 154 -23.99 3.12 12.16
N ASP A 155 -25.00 2.95 13.00
CA ASP A 155 -24.91 3.35 14.41
C ASP A 155 -23.98 2.47 15.25
N ILE A 156 -23.68 1.26 14.76
CA ILE A 156 -22.96 0.25 15.52
C ILE A 156 -21.48 0.24 15.10
N ALA A 157 -20.59 0.49 16.06
CA ALA A 157 -19.15 0.63 15.85
C ALA A 157 -18.51 -0.48 15.01
N ILE A 158 -18.86 -1.75 15.27
CA ILE A 158 -18.29 -2.89 14.53
C ILE A 158 -18.80 -2.99 13.08
N LYS A 159 -20.02 -2.53 12.81
CA LYS A 159 -20.53 -2.42 11.44
C LYS A 159 -19.83 -1.31 10.68
N LYS A 160 -19.64 -0.14 11.32
CA LYS A 160 -18.82 0.95 10.76
C LYS A 160 -17.41 0.48 10.46
N TYR A 161 -16.76 -0.20 11.40
CA TYR A 161 -15.43 -0.76 11.20
C TYR A 161 -15.39 -1.70 9.98
N PHE A 162 -16.36 -2.62 9.88
CA PHE A 162 -16.46 -3.54 8.76
C PHE A 162 -16.65 -2.83 7.43
N ALA A 163 -17.49 -1.79 7.37
CA ALA A 163 -17.69 -0.97 6.17
C ALA A 163 -16.44 -0.13 5.80
N LEU A 164 -15.66 0.31 6.79
CA LEU A 164 -14.41 1.04 6.57
C LEU A 164 -13.26 0.13 6.12
N LYS A 165 -13.26 -1.16 6.47
CA LYS A 165 -12.19 -2.12 6.14
C LYS A 165 -11.84 -2.17 4.63
N PRO A 166 -12.80 -2.31 3.69
CA PRO A 166 -12.48 -2.27 2.25
C PRO A 166 -12.01 -0.90 1.76
N LEU A 167 -12.42 0.20 2.41
CA LEU A 167 -11.91 1.53 2.05
C LEU A 167 -10.47 1.70 2.52
N MET A 168 -10.17 1.20 3.71
CA MET A 168 -8.84 1.25 4.29
C MET A 168 -7.84 0.38 3.53
N SER A 169 -8.27 -0.71 2.87
CA SER A 169 -7.39 -1.48 1.99
C SER A 169 -6.99 -0.72 0.72
N GLN A 170 -7.76 0.29 0.31
CA GLN A 170 -7.40 1.20 -0.80
C GLN A 170 -6.54 2.39 -0.36
N TYR A 171 -6.40 2.61 0.95
CA TYR A 171 -5.65 3.76 1.49
C TYR A 171 -4.24 3.88 0.89
N PRO A 172 -3.42 2.80 0.80
CA PRO A 172 -2.07 2.92 0.26
C PRO A 172 -2.06 3.41 -1.18
N THR A 173 -2.94 2.87 -2.02
CA THR A 173 -3.09 3.26 -3.43
C THR A 173 -3.50 4.73 -3.57
N LEU A 174 -4.50 5.16 -2.81
CA LEU A 174 -4.97 6.56 -2.85
C LEU A 174 -3.91 7.55 -2.34
N ALA A 175 -3.17 7.19 -1.30
CA ALA A 175 -2.06 7.99 -0.79
C ALA A 175 -0.94 8.15 -1.84
N SER A 176 -0.59 7.06 -2.53
CA SER A 176 0.40 7.07 -3.60
C SER A 176 -0.04 7.91 -4.81
N PHE A 177 -1.31 7.81 -5.24
CA PHE A 177 -1.84 8.66 -6.31
C PHE A 177 -1.82 10.15 -5.92
N THR A 178 -2.26 10.46 -4.70
CA THR A 178 -2.29 11.84 -4.17
C THR A 178 -0.88 12.45 -4.16
N ALA A 179 0.11 11.72 -3.62
CA ALA A 179 1.49 12.16 -3.58
C ALA A 179 2.10 12.32 -4.97
N PHE A 180 1.79 11.41 -5.91
CA PHE A 180 2.26 11.54 -7.27
C PHE A 180 1.72 12.80 -7.94
N LYS A 181 0.41 13.05 -7.84
CA LYS A 181 -0.23 14.24 -8.41
C LYS A 181 0.41 15.54 -7.88
N GLU A 182 0.61 15.62 -6.56
CA GLU A 182 1.28 16.75 -5.89
C GLU A 182 2.72 16.93 -6.37
N TYR A 183 3.49 15.83 -6.46
CA TYR A 183 4.86 15.84 -6.93
C TYR A 183 4.99 16.28 -8.40
N ALA A 184 4.07 15.81 -9.25
CA ALA A 184 4.07 16.10 -10.68
C ALA A 184 3.74 17.56 -10.96
N VAL A 185 2.68 18.11 -10.35
CA VAL A 185 2.18 19.46 -10.62
C VAL A 185 2.05 20.23 -9.32
N SER A 186 2.93 21.21 -9.09
CA SER A 186 2.98 21.98 -7.84
C SER A 186 1.75 22.86 -7.58
N THR A 187 0.93 23.13 -8.60
CA THR A 187 -0.33 23.87 -8.46
C THR A 187 -1.51 22.98 -8.10
N PHE A 188 -1.35 21.65 -8.11
CA PHE A 188 -2.36 20.72 -7.64
C PHE A 188 -2.48 20.81 -6.12
N ASN A 189 -3.68 21.09 -5.62
CA ASN A 189 -3.94 21.14 -4.19
C ASN A 189 -4.35 19.76 -3.67
N ALA A 190 -3.41 19.04 -3.07
CA ALA A 190 -3.61 17.73 -2.47
C ALA A 190 -4.20 17.78 -1.03
N HIS A 191 -4.45 18.97 -0.48
CA HIS A 191 -4.82 19.13 0.93
C HIS A 191 -6.06 18.32 1.32
N ASP A 192 -7.16 18.48 0.57
CA ASP A 192 -8.43 17.83 0.88
C ASP A 192 -8.32 16.30 0.75
N ASP A 193 -7.56 15.82 -0.24
CA ASP A 193 -7.29 14.39 -0.43
C ASP A 193 -6.57 13.80 0.78
N TYR A 194 -5.54 14.50 1.29
CA TYR A 194 -4.83 14.06 2.49
C TYR A 194 -5.68 14.17 3.77
N ILE A 195 -6.53 15.19 3.90
CA ILE A 195 -7.46 15.31 5.03
C ILE A 195 -8.45 14.15 5.03
N PHE A 196 -9.00 13.79 3.87
CA PHE A 196 -9.84 12.61 3.72
C PHE A 196 -9.12 11.33 4.17
N LEU A 197 -7.91 11.08 3.65
CA LEU A 197 -7.10 9.91 4.02
C LEU A 197 -6.78 9.88 5.52
N LYS A 198 -6.42 11.03 6.10
CA LYS A 198 -6.18 11.16 7.54
C LYS A 198 -7.41 10.76 8.35
N ASN A 199 -8.59 11.26 7.97
CA ASN A 199 -9.84 10.99 8.67
C ASN A 199 -10.27 9.52 8.54
N LEU A 200 -10.16 8.94 7.35
CA LEU A 200 -10.41 7.52 7.09
C LEU A 200 -9.58 6.65 8.03
N ARG A 201 -8.25 6.87 8.03
CA ARG A 201 -7.31 6.11 8.87
C ARG A 201 -7.55 6.31 10.36
N ALA A 202 -7.77 7.55 10.79
CA ALA A 202 -8.00 7.88 12.19
C ALA A 202 -9.26 7.18 12.72
N GLN A 203 -10.36 7.23 11.98
CA GLN A 203 -11.60 6.55 12.37
C GLN A 203 -11.44 5.02 12.39
N PHE A 204 -10.82 4.44 11.36
CA PHE A 204 -10.56 3.00 11.32
C PHE A 204 -9.74 2.53 12.52
N ASN A 205 -8.65 3.22 12.84
CA ASN A 205 -7.79 2.91 13.97
C ASN A 205 -8.49 3.12 15.32
N ALA A 206 -9.31 4.16 15.45
CA ALA A 206 -10.09 4.39 16.67
C ALA A 206 -11.04 3.23 16.94
N PHE A 207 -11.75 2.72 15.93
CA PHE A 207 -12.61 1.53 16.08
C PHE A 207 -11.80 0.28 16.43
N LYS A 208 -10.67 0.04 15.75
CA LYS A 208 -9.79 -1.12 16.04
C LYS A 208 -9.33 -1.14 17.50
N LEU A 209 -9.02 0.02 18.07
CA LEU A 209 -8.54 0.15 19.45
C LEU A 209 -9.68 0.06 20.49
N ASN A 210 -10.84 0.63 20.19
CA ASN A 210 -11.95 0.76 21.14
C ASN A 210 -12.84 -0.48 21.19
N ILE A 211 -12.99 -1.22 20.10
CA ILE A 211 -13.84 -2.40 20.06
C ILE A 211 -13.12 -3.57 20.75
N SER A 212 -13.82 -4.18 21.70
CA SER A 212 -13.35 -5.38 22.40
C SER A 212 -14.46 -6.39 22.52
N PHE A 213 -14.11 -7.67 22.61
CA PHE A 213 -15.07 -8.76 22.67
C PHE A 213 -15.02 -9.52 23.98
N ASN A 214 -16.18 -9.83 24.53
CA ASN A 214 -16.35 -10.79 25.61
C ASN A 214 -17.05 -12.04 25.06
N VAL A 215 -16.32 -13.15 25.00
CA VAL A 215 -16.81 -14.41 24.45
C VAL A 215 -17.25 -15.32 25.59
N LEU A 216 -18.55 -15.60 25.66
CA LEU A 216 -19.19 -16.46 26.64
C LEU A 216 -19.76 -17.70 25.95
N SER A 217 -19.73 -18.83 26.65
CA SER A 217 -20.30 -20.08 26.18
C SER A 217 -21.05 -20.79 27.30
N ASP A 218 -22.09 -21.54 26.95
CA ASP A 218 -22.62 -22.56 27.85
C ASP A 218 -21.63 -23.72 28.03
N ALA A 219 -21.92 -24.62 28.98
CA ALA A 219 -21.06 -25.77 29.29
C ALA A 219 -20.83 -26.68 28.07
N ASN A 220 -21.82 -26.79 27.17
CA ASN A 220 -21.76 -27.66 26.00
C ASN A 220 -20.91 -27.09 24.87
N SER A 221 -20.72 -25.76 24.86
CA SER A 221 -20.11 -25.00 23.76
C SER A 221 -18.73 -24.43 24.05
N VAL A 222 -18.15 -24.74 25.22
CA VAL A 222 -16.83 -24.22 25.63
C VAL A 222 -15.77 -24.44 24.55
N GLN A 223 -15.82 -25.58 23.87
CA GLN A 223 -14.86 -25.95 22.84
C GLN A 223 -14.94 -25.05 21.59
N PHE A 224 -16.13 -24.56 21.22
CA PHE A 224 -16.32 -23.64 20.09
C PHE A 224 -15.88 -22.20 20.40
N ALA A 225 -15.76 -21.85 21.69
CA ALA A 225 -15.36 -20.51 22.10
C ALA A 225 -13.89 -20.21 21.75
N GLN A 226 -13.01 -21.20 21.79
CA GLN A 226 -11.58 -21.00 21.53
C GLN A 226 -11.31 -20.54 20.10
N GLY A 227 -11.95 -21.16 19.10
CA GLY A 227 -11.80 -20.78 17.70
C GLY A 227 -12.26 -19.34 17.43
N ILE A 228 -13.36 -18.91 18.07
CA ILE A 228 -13.86 -17.54 17.97
C ILE A 228 -12.90 -16.54 18.61
N LYS A 229 -12.38 -16.83 19.81
CA LYS A 229 -11.42 -15.94 20.49
C LYS A 229 -10.17 -15.73 19.65
N ALA A 230 -9.59 -16.82 19.13
CA ALA A 230 -8.42 -16.76 18.28
C ALA A 230 -8.68 -15.93 17.01
N ALA A 231 -9.85 -16.08 16.39
CA ALA A 231 -10.20 -15.32 15.19
C ALA A 231 -10.41 -13.82 15.46
N ILE A 232 -10.98 -13.45 16.62
CA ILE A 232 -11.10 -12.06 17.07
C ILE A 232 -9.71 -11.42 17.25
N GLU A 233 -8.80 -12.15 17.90
CA GLU A 233 -7.43 -11.69 18.15
C GLU A 233 -6.63 -11.58 16.86
N ALA A 234 -6.84 -12.50 15.91
CA ALA A 234 -6.23 -12.46 14.57
C ALA A 234 -6.66 -11.22 13.76
N GLU A 235 -7.90 -10.74 13.94
CA GLU A 235 -8.37 -9.46 13.37
C GLU A 235 -7.80 -8.23 14.13
N GLY A 236 -7.06 -8.45 15.22
CA GLY A 236 -6.40 -7.42 16.01
C GLY A 236 -7.28 -6.79 17.09
N PHE A 237 -8.42 -7.39 17.43
CA PHE A 237 -9.25 -6.94 18.54
C PHE A 237 -8.86 -7.59 19.86
N LYS A 238 -9.18 -6.91 20.96
CA LYS A 238 -8.96 -7.46 22.30
C LYS A 238 -10.11 -8.36 22.73
N VAL A 239 -9.79 -9.57 23.19
CA VAL A 239 -10.72 -10.42 23.93
C VAL A 239 -10.57 -10.13 25.43
N SER A 240 -11.66 -9.79 26.11
CA SER A 240 -11.67 -9.48 27.54
C SER A 240 -12.88 -10.10 28.24
N THR A 241 -12.73 -10.41 29.52
CA THR A 241 -13.83 -10.93 30.36
C THR A 241 -14.83 -9.85 30.77
N ARG A 242 -14.48 -8.56 30.59
CA ARG A 242 -15.33 -7.40 30.90
C ARG A 242 -15.34 -6.39 29.75
N PRO A 243 -16.40 -5.58 29.60
CA PRO A 243 -16.41 -4.46 28.65
C PRO A 243 -15.25 -3.49 28.94
N LEU A 244 -14.51 -3.10 27.90
CA LEU A 244 -13.43 -2.11 27.98
C LEU A 244 -13.87 -0.72 27.52
N SER A 245 -14.95 -0.63 26.75
CA SER A 245 -15.50 0.61 26.23
C SER A 245 -17.02 0.47 26.00
N LYS A 246 -17.66 1.58 25.58
CA LYS A 246 -19.06 1.57 25.12
C LYS A 246 -19.27 0.76 23.83
N ASP A 247 -18.20 0.55 23.07
CA ASP A 247 -18.21 -0.17 21.79
C ASP A 247 -17.85 -1.66 21.97
N SER A 248 -17.72 -2.12 23.22
CA SER A 248 -17.51 -3.53 23.52
C SER A 248 -18.71 -4.40 23.14
N LEU A 249 -18.41 -5.63 22.73
CA LEU A 249 -19.38 -6.62 22.26
C LEU A 249 -19.34 -7.86 23.15
N LYS A 250 -20.48 -8.52 23.28
CA LYS A 250 -20.60 -9.83 23.92
C LYS A 250 -21.04 -10.87 22.89
N VAL A 251 -20.24 -11.90 22.68
CA VAL A 251 -20.59 -13.05 21.83
C VAL A 251 -21.00 -14.19 22.75
N LEU A 252 -22.27 -14.60 22.67
CA LEU A 252 -22.81 -15.75 23.38
C LEU A 252 -22.87 -16.95 22.43
N ILE A 253 -22.25 -18.05 22.85
CA ILE A 253 -22.17 -19.30 22.10
C ILE A 253 -22.98 -20.36 22.83
N THR A 254 -23.94 -20.96 22.14
CA THR A 254 -24.73 -22.08 22.65
C THR A 254 -24.76 -23.21 21.64
N SER A 255 -24.89 -24.45 22.09
CA SER A 255 -24.87 -25.60 21.19
C SER A 255 -25.71 -26.75 21.71
N VAL A 256 -26.28 -27.46 20.75
CA VAL A 256 -26.98 -28.72 20.98
C VAL A 256 -26.30 -29.77 20.10
N THR A 257 -25.80 -30.84 20.73
CA THR A 257 -25.17 -31.96 20.03
C THR A 257 -26.12 -33.15 20.03
N THR A 258 -26.34 -33.71 18.85
CA THR A 258 -27.02 -34.99 18.64
C THR A 258 -26.02 -36.01 18.13
N ASP A 259 -25.94 -37.14 18.83
CA ASP A 259 -25.08 -38.25 18.49
C ASP A 259 -25.88 -39.32 17.74
N SER A 260 -25.28 -39.87 16.68
CA SER A 260 -25.90 -40.89 15.82
C SER A 260 -24.84 -41.81 15.25
N GLN A 261 -25.17 -43.08 15.00
CA GLN A 261 -24.27 -43.99 14.32
C GLN A 261 -24.48 -43.92 12.80
N ASP A 262 -23.39 -43.74 12.05
CA ASP A 262 -23.37 -43.78 10.59
C ASP A 262 -22.38 -44.87 10.14
N TYR A 263 -22.93 -46.05 9.81
CA TYR A 263 -22.17 -47.29 9.58
C TYR A 263 -21.19 -47.62 10.73
N SER A 264 -19.88 -47.61 10.43
CA SER A 264 -18.77 -47.87 11.37
C SER A 264 -18.24 -46.61 12.05
N PHE A 265 -18.94 -45.48 11.91
CA PHE A 265 -18.55 -44.21 12.50
C PHE A 265 -19.56 -43.73 13.54
N ASN A 266 -19.05 -43.30 14.69
CA ASN A 266 -19.77 -42.48 15.65
C ASN A 266 -19.81 -41.05 15.09
N GLN A 267 -21.00 -40.55 14.79
CA GLN A 267 -21.22 -39.21 14.28
C GLN A 267 -21.80 -38.31 15.37
N SER A 268 -21.23 -37.12 15.51
CA SER A 268 -21.72 -36.07 16.41
C SER A 268 -22.04 -34.83 15.58
N SER A 269 -23.32 -34.46 15.55
CA SER A 269 -23.81 -33.25 14.88
C SER A 269 -24.10 -32.18 15.91
N SER A 270 -23.39 -31.06 15.85
CA SER A 270 -23.54 -29.94 16.77
C SER A 270 -24.14 -28.74 16.04
N LEU A 271 -25.36 -28.35 16.41
CA LEU A 271 -25.96 -27.07 16.02
C LEU A 271 -25.45 -26.00 16.99
N VAL A 272 -24.60 -25.10 16.50
CA VAL A 272 -23.97 -24.04 17.29
C VAL A 272 -24.53 -22.69 16.89
N ARG A 273 -24.99 -21.92 17.87
CA ARG A 273 -25.57 -20.58 17.71
C ARG A 273 -24.64 -19.54 18.31
N TYR A 274 -24.36 -18.51 17.52
CA TYR A 274 -23.55 -17.36 17.89
C TYR A 274 -24.44 -16.13 17.90
N THR A 275 -24.64 -15.53 19.06
CA THR A 275 -25.40 -14.27 19.19
C THR A 275 -24.50 -13.18 19.73
N THR A 276 -24.40 -12.07 18.99
CA THR A 276 -23.58 -10.93 19.38
C THR A 276 -24.48 -9.82 19.92
N TYR A 277 -24.12 -9.28 21.08
CA TYR A 277 -24.83 -8.21 21.76
C TYR A 277 -23.91 -7.00 21.95
N ASN A 278 -24.50 -5.80 22.00
CA ASN A 278 -23.79 -4.62 22.49
C ASN A 278 -23.74 -4.59 24.03
N VAL A 279 -23.06 -3.60 24.59
CA VAL A 279 -23.00 -3.37 26.05
C VAL A 279 -24.38 -3.25 26.70
N ASN A 280 -25.38 -2.76 25.97
CA ASN A 280 -26.76 -2.59 26.43
C ASN A 280 -27.61 -3.87 26.27
N LYS A 281 -26.98 -5.02 25.97
CA LYS A 281 -27.65 -6.32 25.76
C LYS A 281 -28.64 -6.34 24.58
N LYS A 282 -28.58 -5.37 23.67
CA LYS A 282 -29.34 -5.40 22.41
C LYS A 282 -28.63 -6.36 21.45
N PRO A 283 -29.33 -7.33 20.85
CA PRO A 283 -28.75 -8.21 19.85
C PRO A 283 -28.39 -7.40 18.61
N ILE A 284 -27.20 -7.68 18.06
CA ILE A 284 -26.64 -7.04 16.87
C ILE A 284 -26.60 -8.04 15.71
N PHE A 285 -26.04 -9.23 15.97
CA PHE A 285 -25.88 -10.28 14.97
C PHE A 285 -26.30 -11.61 15.55
N PHE A 286 -26.79 -12.48 14.67
CA PHE A 286 -27.09 -13.86 14.99
C PHE A 286 -26.70 -14.72 13.79
N ARG A 287 -25.95 -15.79 14.05
CA ARG A 287 -25.71 -16.83 13.06
C ARG A 287 -25.71 -18.20 13.72
N GLN A 288 -26.21 -19.18 13.00
CA GLN A 288 -26.19 -20.58 13.41
C GLN A 288 -25.46 -21.41 12.35
N HIS A 289 -24.69 -22.38 12.82
CA HIS A 289 -23.94 -23.31 11.98
C HIS A 289 -24.15 -24.72 12.49
N THR A 290 -24.15 -25.69 11.59
CA THR A 290 -24.16 -27.11 11.95
C THR A 290 -22.82 -27.72 11.61
N PHE A 291 -22.15 -28.30 12.60
CA PHE A 291 -20.87 -28.98 12.43
C PHE A 291 -21.04 -30.46 12.69
N VAL A 292 -20.54 -31.29 11.78
CA VAL A 292 -20.68 -32.74 11.83
C VAL A 292 -19.31 -33.36 11.83
N GLY A 293 -18.95 -33.99 12.95
CA GLY A 293 -17.73 -34.75 13.05
C GLY A 293 -18.00 -36.24 13.13
N LYS A 294 -17.11 -37.04 12.55
CA LYS A 294 -17.20 -38.50 12.52
C LYS A 294 -15.93 -39.12 13.08
N SER A 295 -16.07 -40.19 13.86
CA SER A 295 -14.93 -40.95 14.37
C SER A 295 -15.27 -42.43 14.54
N ARG A 296 -14.35 -43.31 14.15
CA ARG A 296 -14.46 -44.75 14.42
C ARG A 296 -14.27 -45.10 15.89
N LYS A 297 -13.72 -44.18 16.70
CA LYS A 297 -13.34 -44.43 18.09
C LYS A 297 -14.48 -44.16 19.07
N SER A 298 -15.07 -42.97 19.01
CA SER A 298 -16.10 -42.53 19.95
C SER A 298 -16.86 -41.28 19.47
N TYR A 299 -18.04 -41.02 20.03
CA TYR A 299 -18.75 -39.75 19.86
C TYR A 299 -17.95 -38.54 20.35
N LYS A 300 -17.18 -38.69 21.43
CA LYS A 300 -16.29 -37.62 21.95
C LYS A 300 -15.27 -37.18 20.90
N ASP A 301 -14.68 -38.13 20.18
CA ASP A 301 -13.76 -37.82 19.08
C ASP A 301 -14.50 -37.25 17.87
N GLY A 302 -15.73 -37.72 17.60
CA GLY A 302 -16.62 -37.10 16.62
C GLY A 302 -16.86 -35.62 16.94
N LYS A 303 -17.21 -35.29 18.17
CA LYS A 303 -17.38 -33.90 18.63
C LYS A 303 -16.11 -33.06 18.44
N ARG A 304 -14.93 -33.61 18.75
CA ARG A 304 -13.65 -32.93 18.50
C ARG A 304 -13.43 -32.62 17.02
N GLN A 305 -13.86 -33.50 16.11
CA GLN A 305 -13.79 -33.22 14.66
C GLN A 305 -14.76 -32.11 14.24
N ALA A 306 -15.94 -32.02 14.87
CA ALA A 306 -16.87 -30.92 14.63
C ALA A 306 -16.28 -29.56 15.06
N GLU A 307 -15.48 -29.52 16.13
CA GLU A 307 -14.76 -28.32 16.56
C GLU A 307 -13.69 -27.89 15.53
N ILE A 308 -12.93 -28.85 14.99
CA ILE A 308 -11.95 -28.60 13.92
C ILE A 308 -12.65 -28.04 12.68
N GLN A 309 -13.83 -28.58 12.33
CA GLN A 309 -14.64 -28.06 11.24
C GLN A 309 -15.12 -26.63 11.48
N ALA A 310 -15.46 -26.28 12.72
CA ALA A 310 -15.83 -24.91 13.09
C ALA A 310 -14.67 -23.93 12.86
N ILE A 311 -13.46 -24.28 13.32
CA ILE A 311 -12.25 -23.47 13.07
C ILE A 311 -11.98 -23.30 11.57
N SER A 312 -12.08 -24.39 10.81
CA SER A 312 -11.94 -24.34 9.34
C SER A 312 -12.97 -23.41 8.69
N SER A 313 -14.23 -23.44 9.18
CA SER A 313 -15.29 -22.58 8.68
C SER A 313 -15.04 -21.10 9.00
N ILE A 314 -14.51 -20.79 10.19
CA ILE A 314 -14.11 -19.43 10.56
C ILE A 314 -12.99 -18.93 9.63
N ASN A 315 -11.97 -19.76 9.37
CA ASN A 315 -10.87 -19.39 8.49
C ASN A 315 -11.32 -19.18 7.04
N LYS A 316 -12.31 -19.95 6.58
CA LYS A 316 -12.86 -19.83 5.22
C LYS A 316 -13.74 -18.59 5.03
N LEU A 317 -14.62 -18.31 5.98
CA LEU A 317 -15.59 -17.20 5.87
C LEU A 317 -15.03 -15.87 6.39
N GLY A 318 -14.02 -15.91 7.25
CA GLY A 318 -13.64 -14.78 8.08
C GLY A 318 -14.58 -14.61 9.28
N PHE A 319 -14.05 -14.05 10.36
CA PHE A 319 -14.76 -13.92 11.64
C PHE A 319 -16.07 -13.12 11.54
N PHE A 320 -16.08 -12.03 10.78
CA PHE A 320 -17.24 -11.15 10.62
C PHE A 320 -18.43 -11.88 10.00
N GLU A 321 -18.21 -12.47 8.82
CA GLU A 321 -19.25 -13.23 8.14
C GLU A 321 -19.67 -14.43 8.99
N PHE A 322 -18.71 -15.13 9.61
CA PHE A 322 -19.00 -16.28 10.47
C PHE A 322 -19.96 -15.93 11.62
N LEU A 323 -19.86 -14.75 12.22
CA LEU A 323 -20.79 -14.26 13.25
C LEU A 323 -22.11 -13.69 12.70
N GLY A 324 -22.23 -13.52 11.38
CA GLY A 324 -23.43 -13.00 10.74
C GLY A 324 -23.42 -11.50 10.45
N LEU A 325 -22.25 -10.86 10.47
CA LEU A 325 -22.09 -9.53 9.88
C LEU A 325 -21.98 -9.68 8.35
N LYS A 326 -22.85 -8.99 7.62
CA LYS A 326 -22.87 -8.89 6.16
C LYS A 326 -22.81 -7.44 5.76
#